data_AF-A0A5K1GE16-F1
#
_entry.id   AF-A0A5K1GE16-F1
#
_cell.length_a   1.000
_cell.length_b   1.000
_cell.length_c   1.000
_cell.angle_alpha   90.00
_cell.angle_beta   90.00
_cell.angle_gamma   90.00
#
_symmetry.space_group_name_H-M   'P 1'
#
loop_
_entity.id
_entity.type
_entity.pdbx_description
1 polymer ?
#
loop_
_entity_poly.entity_id
_entity_poly.type
_entity_poly.pdbx_seq_one_letter_code
_entity_poly.pdbx_strand_id
1 'polypeptide(L)'
;SIRLTTGSCLVHLVRFSPPSIQSVLDKLSFKNITSGLAIENPREQQININLLNMAMLGSHMFSNMGIHLMSLSEDKLLVPVLISLVEQGRN
;
A
#
# COMPACT_ATOMS: atom_id res chain seq x y z
N SER A 1 13.29 -1.55 14.14
CA SER A 1 13.08 -2.93 13.69
C SER A 1 13.57 -3.08 12.25
N ILE A 2 14.35 -4.12 11.94
CA ILE A 2 14.83 -4.44 10.58
C ILE A 2 13.66 -4.50 9.59
N ARG A 3 12.52 -5.03 10.01
CA ARG A 3 11.31 -5.13 9.19
C ARG A 3 10.84 -3.78 8.64
N LEU A 4 10.83 -2.73 9.48
CA LEU A 4 10.41 -1.39 9.05
C LEU A 4 11.44 -0.74 8.11
N THR A 5 12.72 -0.97 8.36
CA THR A 5 13.80 -0.50 7.48
C THR A 5 13.69 -1.15 6.10
N THR A 6 13.58 -2.48 6.05
CA THR A 6 13.43 -3.21 4.78
C THR A 6 12.13 -2.87 4.08
N GLY A 7 11.02 -2.68 4.81
CA GLY A 7 9.76 -2.21 4.24
C GLY A 7 9.89 -0.83 3.56
N SER A 8 10.62 0.09 4.18
CA SER A 8 10.93 1.39 3.57
C SER A 8 11.82 1.23 2.32
N CYS A 9 12.81 0.32 2.36
CA CYS A 9 13.62 0.00 1.19
C CYS A 9 12.79 -0.60 0.04
N LEU A 10 11.77 -1.40 0.32
CA LEU A 10 10.85 -1.94 -0.70
C LEU A 10 10.04 -0.83 -1.37
N VAL A 11 9.54 0.15 -0.60
CA VAL A 11 8.88 1.33 -1.17
C VAL A 11 9.80 2.07 -2.14
N HIS A 12 11.06 2.28 -1.75
CA HIS A 12 12.04 2.93 -2.63
C HIS A 12 12.35 2.09 -3.87
N LEU A 13 12.52 0.78 -3.72
CA LEU A 13 12.76 -0.14 -4.84
C LEU A 13 11.64 -0.02 -5.88
N VAL A 14 10.38 -0.07 -5.43
CA VAL A 14 9.23 0.06 -6.33
C VAL A 14 9.18 1.43 -6.99
N ARG A 15 9.53 2.50 -6.26
CA ARG A 15 9.59 3.86 -6.82
C ARG A 15 10.63 3.98 -7.93
N PHE A 16 11.81 3.38 -7.77
CA PHE A 16 12.87 3.41 -8.78
C PHE A 16 12.70 2.34 -9.87
N SER A 17 11.91 1.32 -9.62
CA SER A 17 11.60 0.24 -10.57
C SER A 17 10.10 -0.11 -10.49
N PRO A 18 9.20 0.69 -11.10
CA PRO A 18 7.76 0.50 -11.01
C PRO A 18 7.27 -0.92 -11.34
N PRO A 19 7.83 -1.65 -12.33
CA PRO A 19 7.42 -3.03 -12.61
C PRO A 19 7.59 -3.99 -11.44
N SER A 20 8.51 -3.70 -10.51
CA SER A 20 8.77 -4.56 -9.34
C SER A 20 7.62 -4.62 -8.33
N ILE A 21 6.63 -3.72 -8.42
CA ILE A 21 5.44 -3.74 -7.54
C ILE A 21 4.70 -5.06 -7.65
N GLN A 22 4.63 -5.67 -8.84
CA GLN A 22 3.99 -6.96 -9.04
C GLN A 22 4.63 -8.02 -8.13
N SER A 23 5.96 -8.15 -8.19
CA SER A 23 6.70 -9.11 -7.36
C SER A 23 6.57 -8.84 -5.85
N VAL A 24 6.44 -7.57 -5.45
CA VAL A 24 6.19 -7.21 -4.05
C VAL A 24 4.79 -7.63 -3.62
N LEU A 25 3.78 -7.39 -4.46
CA LEU A 25 2.40 -7.76 -4.16
C LEU A 25 2.18 -9.26 -4.18
N ASP A 26 2.87 -10.01 -5.03
CA ASP A 26 2.81 -11.48 -5.03
C ASP A 26 3.35 -12.07 -3.72
N LYS A 27 4.40 -11.47 -3.16
CA LYS A 27 5.06 -11.96 -1.94
C LYS A 27 4.41 -11.50 -0.65
N LEU A 28 4.01 -10.22 -0.58
CA LEU A 28 3.39 -9.67 0.61
C LEU A 28 1.88 -9.90 0.63
N SER A 29 1.26 -10.14 -0.52
CA SER A 29 -0.18 -10.14 -0.77
C SER A 29 -0.81 -8.75 -0.56
N PHE A 30 -1.75 -8.42 -1.43
CA PHE A 30 -2.53 -7.20 -1.32
C PHE A 30 -3.32 -7.12 0.00
N LYS A 31 -3.87 -8.25 0.45
CA LYS A 31 -4.64 -8.37 1.70
C LYS A 31 -3.83 -7.98 2.94
N ASN A 32 -2.55 -8.36 3.01
CA ASN A 32 -1.72 -8.01 4.16
C ASN A 32 -1.33 -6.54 4.17
N ILE A 33 -1.20 -5.92 2.99
CA ILE A 33 -0.92 -4.49 2.89
C ILE A 33 -2.13 -3.68 3.36
N THR A 34 -3.34 -4.07 2.95
CA THR A 34 -4.58 -3.39 3.39
C THR A 34 -4.87 -3.63 4.88
N SER A 35 -4.67 -4.83 5.41
CA SER A 35 -4.80 -5.08 6.86
C SER A 35 -3.76 -4.30 7.67
N GLY A 36 -2.60 -4.06 7.07
CA GLY A 36 -1.52 -3.26 7.65
C GLY A 36 -1.87 -1.78 7.89
N LEU A 37 -3.01 -1.29 7.40
CA LEU A 37 -3.54 0.04 7.70
C LEU A 37 -4.11 0.14 9.13
N ALA A 38 -4.60 -0.97 9.68
CA ALA A 38 -5.20 -1.01 11.01
C ALA A 38 -4.16 -1.21 12.14
N ILE A 39 -2.87 -1.29 11.81
CA ILE A 39 -1.80 -1.51 12.79
C ILE A 39 -1.51 -0.20 13.53
N GLU A 40 -1.45 -0.22 14.86
CA GLU A 40 -1.09 0.92 15.72
C GLU A 40 0.42 1.28 15.67
N ASN A 41 1.02 1.23 14.49
CA ASN A 41 2.40 1.64 14.25
C ASN A 41 2.45 2.60 13.05
N PRO A 42 2.61 3.92 13.27
CA PRO A 42 2.56 4.91 12.20
C PRO A 42 3.58 4.68 11.08
N ARG A 43 4.77 4.15 11.40
CA ARG A 43 5.79 3.87 10.39
C ARG A 43 5.41 2.67 9.53
N GLU A 44 4.77 1.66 10.11
CA GLU A 44 4.25 0.53 9.35
C GLU A 44 3.07 0.92 8.47
N GLN A 45 2.12 1.69 9.01
CA GLN A 45 1.01 2.24 8.25
C GLN A 45 1.51 3.04 7.04
N GLN A 46 2.51 3.91 7.25
CA GLN A 46 3.13 4.68 6.17
C GLN A 46 3.73 3.79 5.07
N ILE A 47 4.43 2.71 5.43
CA ILE A 47 4.98 1.76 4.45
C ILE A 47 3.85 1.13 3.62
N ASN A 48 2.78 0.68 4.26
CA ASN A 48 1.65 0.05 3.58
C ASN A 48 0.91 1.03 2.67
N ILE A 49 0.65 2.26 3.12
CA ILE A 49 0.05 3.33 2.31
C ILE A 49 0.91 3.63 1.08
N ASN A 50 2.23 3.72 1.25
CA ASN A 50 3.13 3.99 0.12
C ASN A 50 3.13 2.84 -0.90
N LEU A 51 3.09 1.59 -0.46
CA LEU A 51 2.98 0.45 -1.37
C LEU A 51 1.64 0.44 -2.11
N LEU A 52 0.53 0.78 -1.44
CA LEU A 52 -0.78 0.95 -2.08
C LEU A 52 -0.74 2.05 -3.14
N ASN A 53 -0.15 3.21 -2.83
CA ASN A 53 0.00 4.31 -3.79
C ASN A 53 0.79 3.89 -5.02
N MET A 54 1.89 3.15 -4.83
CA MET A 54 2.69 2.64 -5.95
C MET A 54 1.92 1.61 -6.80
N ALA A 55 1.14 0.75 -6.15
CA ALA A 55 0.28 -0.22 -6.85
C ALA A 55 -0.80 0.50 -7.68
N MET A 56 -1.43 1.54 -7.13
CA MET A 56 -2.43 2.34 -7.84
C MET A 56 -1.82 3.10 -9.03
N LEU A 57 -0.63 3.68 -8.87
CA LEU A 57 0.10 4.33 -9.96
C LEU A 57 0.36 3.36 -11.12
N GLY A 58 0.78 2.12 -10.80
CA GLY A 58 1.06 1.07 -11.77
C GLY A 58 -0.16 0.30 -12.27
N SER A 59 -1.38 0.58 -11.79
CA SER A 59 -2.58 -0.23 -12.06
C SER A 59 -2.90 -0.41 -13.54
N HIS A 60 -2.64 0.60 -14.36
CA HIS A 60 -2.80 0.56 -15.82
C HIS A 60 -1.77 -0.34 -16.52
N MET A 61 -0.64 -0.63 -15.87
CA MET A 61 0.42 -1.50 -16.39
C MET A 61 0.12 -2.99 -16.18
N PHE A 62 -0.86 -3.32 -15.33
CA PHE A 62 -1.15 -4.69 -14.91
C PHE A 62 -2.64 -5.00 -15.09
N SER A 63 -3.01 -5.62 -16.21
CA SER A 63 -4.41 -5.88 -16.60
C SER A 63 -5.23 -6.68 -15.57
N ASN A 64 -4.62 -7.62 -14.83
CA ASN A 64 -5.31 -8.42 -13.81
C ASN A 64 -5.29 -7.76 -12.42
N MET A 65 -4.28 -6.95 -12.11
CA MET A 65 -4.14 -6.28 -10.81
C MET A 65 -4.93 -4.98 -10.74
N GLY A 66 -5.08 -4.30 -11.88
CA GLY A 66 -5.93 -3.13 -12.04
C GLY A 66 -7.36 -3.39 -11.58
N ILE A 67 -7.93 -4.56 -11.85
CA ILE A 67 -9.32 -4.89 -11.46
C ILE A 67 -9.49 -4.97 -9.93
N HIS A 68 -8.56 -5.59 -9.20
CA HIS A 68 -8.63 -5.70 -7.74
C HIS A 68 -8.29 -4.38 -7.02
N LEU A 69 -7.40 -3.57 -7.59
CA LEU A 69 -7.10 -2.23 -7.09
C LEU A 69 -8.26 -1.25 -7.35
N MET A 70 -8.84 -1.34 -8.54
CA MET A 70 -10.00 -0.54 -8.94
C MET A 70 -11.20 -0.91 -8.09
N SER A 71 -11.45 -2.21 -7.82
CA SER A 71 -12.51 -2.60 -6.89
C SER A 71 -12.30 -2.06 -5.48
N LEU A 72 -11.07 -1.99 -4.95
CA LEU A 72 -10.84 -1.41 -3.61
C LEU A 72 -11.01 0.13 -3.57
N SER A 73 -10.67 0.80 -4.68
CA SER A 73 -10.94 2.23 -4.89
C SER A 73 -12.45 2.50 -5.06
N GLU A 74 -13.14 1.63 -5.79
CA GLU A 74 -14.57 1.70 -6.09
C GLU A 74 -15.46 1.28 -4.92
N ASP A 75 -15.00 0.31 -4.10
CA ASP A 75 -15.64 -0.15 -2.86
C ASP A 75 -15.62 0.95 -1.77
N LYS A 76 -15.00 2.10 -2.06
CA LYS A 76 -14.97 3.30 -1.21
C LYS A 76 -14.41 3.06 0.19
N LEU A 77 -13.62 2.01 0.42
CA LEU A 77 -13.08 1.70 1.75
C LEU A 77 -11.75 2.41 2.01
N LEU A 78 -10.93 2.59 0.97
CA LEU A 78 -9.59 3.17 1.12
C LEU A 78 -9.62 4.63 1.56
N VAL A 79 -10.41 5.47 0.88
CA VAL A 79 -10.47 6.91 1.17
C VAL A 79 -10.97 7.19 2.60
N PRO A 80 -12.07 6.58 3.10
CA PRO A 80 -12.49 6.73 4.49
C PRO A 80 -11.46 6.25 5.52
N VAL A 81 -10.74 5.15 5.25
CA VAL A 81 -9.67 4.68 6.14
C VAL A 81 -8.54 5.71 6.22
N LEU A 82 -8.11 6.27 5.08
CA LEU A 82 -7.09 7.31 5.05
C LEU A 82 -7.55 8.59 5.76
N ILE A 83 -8.81 8.99 5.58
CA ILE A 83 -9.40 10.14 6.30
C ILE A 83 -9.38 9.87 7.82
N SER A 84 -9.82 8.69 8.26
CA SER A 84 -9.82 8.32 9.67
C SER A 84 -8.40 8.36 10.27
N LEU A 85 -7.38 7.89 9.54
CA LEU A 85 -5.99 7.96 9.98
C LEU A 85 -5.46 9.40 10.11
N VAL A 86 -5.86 10.30 9.19
CA VAL A 86 -5.52 11.73 9.28
C VAL A 86 -6.18 12.38 10.50
N GLU A 87 -7.43 12.00 10.81
CA GLU A 87 -8.17 12.50 11.96
C GLU A 87 -7.59 11.98 13.29
N GLN A 88 -7.15 10.72 13.34
CA GLN A 88 -6.52 10.11 14.52
C GLN A 88 -5.14 10.69 14.83
N GLY A 89 -4.35 11.03 13.80
CA GLY A 89 -3.00 11.60 13.96
C GLY A 89 -2.96 13.05 14.42
N ARG A 90 -4.10 13.64 14.77
CA ARG A 90 -4.27 15.04 15.17
C ARG A 90 -4.25 15.26 16.70
N ASN A 91 -3.95 14.20 17.46
CA ASN A 91 -3.79 14.23 18.93
C ASN A 91 -2.34 14.43 19.36
#